data_AF-A0A8J3A8M7-F1
#
_entry.id   AF-A0A8J3A8M7-F1
#
_cell.length_a   1.000
_cell.length_b   1.000
_cell.length_c   1.000
_cell.angle_alpha   90.00
_cell.angle_beta   90.00
_cell.angle_gamma   90.00
#
_symmetry.space_group_name_H-M   'P 1'
#
loop_
_entity.id
_entity.type
_entity.pdbx_description
1 polymer ?
#
loop_
_entity_poly.entity_id
_entity_poly.type
_entity_poly.pdbx_seq_one_letter_code
_entity_poly.pdbx_strand_id
1 'polypeptide(L)'
;MKLLSYEDLIARGIPYSRVHLWRLSQQGKFPMPVKISTNRNAWVESEINQFIEDKILDRDGILPTAAKQSPTKKQIEAYGLYRTGMPFSAVAETLGIGEAAAKARVYNYMKAMRKMRKSA
;
A
#
# COMPACT_ATOMS: atom_id res chain seq x y z
N MET A 1 -6.70 -12.31 -18.25
CA MET A 1 -6.92 -11.02 -17.55
C MET A 1 -8.08 -10.31 -18.20
N LYS A 2 -9.12 -9.99 -17.45
CA LYS A 2 -10.34 -9.34 -17.97
C LYS A 2 -10.35 -7.87 -17.56
N LEU A 3 -10.81 -7.03 -18.47
CA LEU A 3 -11.04 -5.62 -18.22
C LEU A 3 -12.54 -5.40 -18.01
N LEU A 4 -12.87 -4.60 -17.01
CA LEU A 4 -14.23 -4.22 -16.64
C LEU A 4 -14.53 -2.83 -17.18
N SER A 5 -15.67 -2.71 -17.85
CA SER A 5 -16.22 -1.43 -18.26
C SER A 5 -16.86 -0.71 -17.06
N TYR A 6 -17.29 0.52 -17.28
CA TYR A 6 -18.07 1.26 -16.28
C TYR A 6 -19.39 0.55 -15.93
N GLU A 7 -20.05 -0.07 -16.90
CA GLU A 7 -21.30 -0.81 -16.69
C GLU A 7 -21.07 -2.05 -15.82
N ASP A 8 -19.94 -2.73 -16.01
CA ASP A 8 -19.56 -3.87 -15.17
C ASP A 8 -19.30 -3.46 -13.71
N LEU A 9 -18.78 -2.25 -13.47
CA LEU A 9 -18.61 -1.73 -12.10
C LEU A 9 -19.96 -1.53 -11.40
N ILE A 10 -20.96 -1.00 -12.12
CA ILE A 10 -22.31 -0.83 -11.59
C ILE A 10 -22.92 -2.21 -11.27
N ALA A 11 -22.78 -3.18 -12.18
CA ALA A 11 -23.27 -4.54 -11.97
C ALA A 11 -22.64 -5.22 -10.73
N ARG A 12 -21.44 -4.80 -10.32
CA ARG A 12 -20.74 -5.28 -9.11
C ARG A 12 -21.09 -4.50 -7.84
N GLY A 13 -22.07 -3.60 -7.89
CA GLY A 13 -22.49 -2.82 -6.72
C GLY A 13 -21.60 -1.61 -6.43
N ILE A 14 -20.87 -1.09 -7.44
CA ILE A 14 -20.12 0.16 -7.33
C ILE A 14 -20.83 1.25 -8.16
N PRO A 15 -21.95 1.84 -7.67
CA PRO A 15 -22.74 2.82 -8.40
C PRO A 15 -22.15 4.24 -8.31
N TYR A 16 -20.83 4.38 -8.43
CA TYR A 16 -20.20 5.69 -8.43
C TYR A 16 -20.33 6.37 -9.80
N SER A 17 -20.45 7.70 -9.80
CA SER A 17 -20.38 8.46 -11.05
C SER A 17 -18.95 8.42 -11.61
N ARG A 18 -18.80 8.56 -12.93
CA ARG A 18 -17.50 8.54 -13.60
C ARG A 18 -16.53 9.60 -13.07
N VAL A 19 -17.05 10.80 -12.76
CA VAL A 19 -16.27 11.89 -12.15
C VAL A 19 -15.82 11.53 -10.74
N HIS A 20 -16.69 10.89 -9.96
CA HIS A 20 -16.34 10.43 -8.62
C HIS A 20 -15.25 9.35 -8.67
N LEU A 21 -15.39 8.36 -9.56
CA LEU A 21 -14.35 7.35 -9.79
C LEU A 21 -13.02 8.00 -10.15
N TRP A 22 -13.02 8.95 -11.08
CA TRP A 22 -11.80 9.68 -11.45
C TRP A 22 -11.16 10.39 -10.25
N ARG A 23 -11.95 11.09 -9.43
CA ARG A 23 -11.44 11.76 -8.21
C ARG A 23 -10.86 10.76 -7.21
N LEU A 24 -11.52 9.63 -6.99
CA LEU A 24 -11.02 8.59 -6.07
C LEU A 24 -9.73 7.95 -6.60
N SER A 25 -9.64 7.69 -7.90
CA SER A 25 -8.41 7.20 -8.53
C SER A 25 -7.27 8.20 -8.38
N GLN A 26 -7.52 9.50 -8.55
CA GLN A 26 -6.51 10.55 -8.30
C GLN A 26 -6.09 10.63 -6.83
N GLN A 27 -7.01 10.35 -5.89
CA GLN A 27 -6.70 10.29 -4.46
C GLN A 27 -6.02 8.98 -4.03
N GLY A 28 -5.80 8.02 -4.94
CA GLY A 28 -5.26 6.70 -4.62
C GLY A 28 -6.21 5.83 -3.78
N LYS A 29 -7.50 6.18 -3.72
CA LYS A 29 -8.54 5.44 -2.97
C LYS A 29 -9.28 4.41 -3.83
N PHE A 30 -9.08 4.45 -5.13
CA PHE A 30 -9.68 3.53 -6.09
C PHE A 30 -8.63 3.17 -7.16
N PRO A 31 -8.69 1.98 -7.77
CA PRO A 31 -7.76 1.59 -8.83
C PRO A 31 -7.74 2.60 -9.99
N MET A 32 -6.56 2.78 -10.59
CA MET A 32 -6.43 3.69 -11.73
C MET A 32 -7.07 3.08 -12.98
N PRO A 33 -7.83 3.85 -13.75
CA PRO A 33 -8.39 3.35 -15.00
C PRO A 33 -7.30 3.13 -16.05
N VAL A 34 -7.43 2.04 -16.81
CA VAL A 34 -6.68 1.78 -18.03
C VAL A 34 -7.43 2.41 -19.21
N LYS A 35 -6.74 3.25 -19.98
CA LYS A 35 -7.31 3.89 -21.17
C LYS A 35 -7.26 2.93 -22.35
N ILE A 36 -8.43 2.49 -22.82
CA ILE A 36 -8.57 1.51 -23.93
C ILE A 36 -8.76 2.23 -25.27
N SER A 37 -9.47 3.36 -25.26
CA SER A 37 -9.60 4.23 -26.42
C SER A 37 -9.74 5.69 -25.98
N THR A 38 -9.86 6.61 -26.93
CA THR A 38 -9.99 8.05 -26.68
C THR A 38 -11.05 8.38 -25.63
N ASN A 39 -12.19 7.66 -25.64
CA ASN A 39 -13.34 7.90 -24.76
C ASN A 39 -13.73 6.70 -23.90
N ARG A 40 -12.91 5.63 -23.85
CA ARG A 40 -13.20 4.43 -23.05
C ARG A 40 -12.10 4.16 -22.05
N ASN A 41 -12.50 4.16 -20.79
CA ASN A 41 -11.70 3.71 -19.66
C ASN A 41 -12.24 2.36 -19.18
N ALA A 42 -11.33 1.48 -18.81
CA ALA A 42 -11.65 0.19 -18.20
C ALA A 42 -10.79 -0.03 -16.96
N TRP A 43 -11.18 -0.97 -16.12
CA TRP A 43 -10.45 -1.32 -14.89
C TRP A 43 -10.06 -2.79 -14.93
N VAL A 44 -8.95 -3.14 -14.27
CA VAL A 44 -8.52 -4.54 -14.21
C VAL A 44 -9.42 -5.28 -13.22
N GLU A 45 -10.01 -6.40 -13.63
CA GLU A 45 -10.94 -7.17 -12.79
C GLU A 45 -10.33 -7.58 -11.43
N SER A 46 -9.06 -7.97 -11.42
CA SER A 46 -8.37 -8.38 -10.19
C SER A 46 -8.23 -7.24 -9.18
N GLU A 47 -7.96 -6.01 -9.64
CA GLU A 47 -7.82 -4.84 -8.76
C GLU A 47 -9.17 -4.45 -8.16
N ILE A 48 -10.25 -4.57 -8.94
CA ILE A 48 -11.61 -4.30 -8.45
C ILE A 48 -12.04 -5.34 -7.42
N ASN A 49 -11.75 -6.62 -7.65
CA ASN A 49 -12.02 -7.66 -6.66
C ASN A 49 -11.26 -7.41 -5.35
N GLN A 50 -9.97 -7.07 -5.44
CA GLN A 50 -9.17 -6.72 -4.26
C GLN A 50 -9.74 -5.50 -3.54
N PHE A 51 -10.15 -4.46 -4.25
CA PHE A 51 -10.77 -3.29 -3.65
C PHE A 51 -12.07 -3.64 -2.89
N ILE A 52 -12.91 -4.51 -3.43
CA ILE A 52 -14.14 -4.95 -2.77
C ILE A 52 -13.81 -5.76 -1.52
N GLU A 53 -12.86 -6.69 -1.63
CA GLU A 53 -12.38 -7.49 -0.50
C GLU A 53 -11.83 -6.59 0.62
N ASP A 54 -10.98 -5.62 0.29
CA ASP A 54 -10.44 -4.65 1.23
C ASP A 54 -11.56 -3.88 1.97
N LYS A 55 -12.66 -3.55 1.27
CA LYS A 55 -13.81 -2.89 1.89
C LYS A 55 -14.61 -3.80 2.81
N ILE A 56 -14.75 -5.07 2.46
CA ILE A 56 -15.39 -6.08 3.30
C ILE A 56 -14.55 -6.29 4.57
N LEU A 57 -13.24 -6.44 4.42
CA LEU A 57 -12.32 -6.61 5.55
C LEU A 57 -12.26 -5.36 6.45
N ASP A 58 -12.30 -4.15 5.88
CA ASP A 58 -12.37 -2.88 6.62
C ASP A 58 -13.67 -2.79 7.45
N ARG A 59 -14.80 -3.22 6.86
CA ARG A 59 -16.09 -3.32 7.57
C ARG A 59 -16.06 -4.35 8.68
N ASP A 60 -15.52 -5.54 8.39
CA ASP A 60 -15.51 -6.66 9.34
C ASP A 60 -14.46 -6.47 10.44
N GLY A 61 -13.60 -5.45 10.32
CA GLY A 61 -12.53 -5.17 11.27
C GLY A 61 -11.43 -6.22 11.28
N ILE A 62 -11.43 -7.12 10.29
CA ILE A 62 -10.52 -8.27 10.17
C ILE A 62 -9.19 -7.86 9.51
N LEU A 63 -9.07 -6.63 8.99
CA LEU A 63 -7.82 -6.16 8.42
C LEU A 63 -6.67 -6.32 9.45
N PRO A 64 -5.63 -7.11 9.13
CA PRO A 64 -4.33 -6.83 9.70
C PRO A 64 -4.00 -5.42 9.20
N THR A 65 -3.90 -4.47 10.11
CA THR A 65 -3.48 -3.09 9.88
C THR A 65 -2.04 -3.11 9.33
N ALA A 66 -1.87 -3.49 8.07
CA ALA A 66 -0.57 -3.70 7.43
C ALA A 66 -0.23 -2.59 6.44
N ALA A 67 -1.22 -1.98 5.79
CA ALA A 67 -1.01 -0.86 4.88
C ALA A 67 -1.02 0.53 5.55
N LYS A 68 -1.20 0.60 6.88
CA LYS A 68 -0.94 1.78 7.72
C LYS A 68 0.21 1.54 8.72
N GLN A 69 1.16 0.66 8.41
CA GLN A 69 2.37 0.50 9.21
C GLN A 69 3.33 1.67 8.95
N SER A 70 3.00 2.86 9.44
CA SER A 70 4.06 3.72 9.96
C SER A 70 4.77 2.91 11.05
N PRO A 71 6.10 2.76 11.00
CA PRO A 71 6.82 1.91 11.95
C PRO A 71 6.42 2.32 13.37
N THR A 72 6.02 1.34 14.18
CA THR A 72 5.61 1.58 15.57
C THR A 72 6.78 2.19 16.36
N LYS A 73 6.51 2.91 17.46
CA LYS A 73 7.56 3.56 18.27
C LYS A 73 8.74 2.63 18.61
N LYS A 74 8.45 1.36 18.96
CA LYS A 74 9.47 0.30 19.15
C LYS A 74 10.30 -0.01 17.90
N GLN A 75 9.68 0.00 16.72
CA GLN A 75 10.37 -0.20 15.44
C GLN A 75 11.23 1.02 15.09
N ILE A 76 10.73 2.25 15.28
CA ILE A 76 11.50 3.50 15.07
C ILE A 76 12.70 3.56 16.02
N GLU A 77 12.52 3.20 17.29
CA GLU A 77 13.60 3.11 18.28
C GLU A 77 14.63 2.04 17.88
N ALA A 78 14.21 0.83 17.48
CA ALA A 78 15.11 -0.21 16.98
C ALA A 78 15.90 0.23 15.73
N TYR A 79 15.28 0.98 14.80
CA TYR A 79 15.98 1.59 13.66
C TYR A 79 16.92 2.74 14.08
N GLY A 80 16.58 3.48 15.14
CA GLY A 80 17.42 4.50 15.77
C GLY A 80 18.64 3.94 16.51
N LEU A 81 18.53 2.72 17.06
CA LEU A 81 19.62 1.99 17.73
C LEU A 81 20.70 1.46 16.76
N TYR A 82 20.48 1.50 15.44
CA TYR A 82 21.59 1.30 14.50
C TYR A 82 22.65 2.41 14.64
N ARG A 83 22.24 3.60 15.08
CA ARG A 83 23.14 4.72 15.36
C ARG A 83 24.00 4.49 16.61
N THR A 84 23.62 3.56 17.49
CA THR A 84 24.36 3.18 18.70
C THR A 84 25.24 1.94 18.50
N GLY A 85 25.40 1.44 17.27
CA GLY A 85 26.33 0.36 16.95
C GLY A 85 25.83 -1.06 17.26
N MET A 86 24.52 -1.27 17.42
CA MET A 86 23.99 -2.63 17.61
C MET A 86 24.11 -3.49 16.34
N PRO A 87 24.49 -4.77 16.46
CA PRO A 87 24.57 -5.69 15.32
C PRO A 87 23.17 -6.06 14.79
N PHE A 88 23.08 -6.31 13.48
CA PHE A 88 21.84 -6.66 12.80
C PHE A 88 21.17 -7.93 13.35
N SER A 89 21.94 -8.85 13.95
CA SER A 89 21.44 -10.06 14.61
C SER A 89 20.54 -9.74 15.80
N ALA A 90 20.91 -8.79 16.65
CA ALA A 90 20.10 -8.35 17.79
C ALA A 90 18.82 -7.64 17.34
N VAL A 91 18.87 -6.92 16.21
CA VAL A 91 17.69 -6.30 15.59
C VAL A 91 16.75 -7.35 14.98
N ALA A 92 17.31 -8.41 14.40
CA ALA A 92 16.55 -9.55 13.88
C ALA A 92 15.83 -10.30 15.00
N GLU A 93 16.52 -10.55 16.12
CA GLU A 93 15.98 -11.24 17.28
C GLU A 93 14.85 -10.45 17.96
N THR A 94 15.04 -9.13 18.16
CA THR A 94 14.01 -8.25 18.74
C THR A 94 12.75 -8.09 17.87
N LEU A 95 12.89 -8.25 16.56
CA LEU A 95 11.79 -8.14 15.60
C LEU A 95 11.22 -9.50 15.17
N GLY A 96 11.80 -10.61 15.60
CA GLY A 96 11.40 -11.97 15.21
C GLY A 96 11.54 -12.23 13.70
N ILE A 97 12.54 -11.62 13.06
CA ILE A 97 12.79 -11.75 11.62
C ILE A 97 14.21 -12.27 11.35
N GLY A 98 14.42 -12.86 10.17
CA GLY A 98 15.77 -13.23 9.73
C GLY A 98 16.69 -12.02 9.52
N GLU A 99 17.99 -12.20 9.72
CA GLU A 99 18.99 -11.12 9.65
C GLU A 99 19.05 -10.42 8.27
N ALA A 100 18.83 -11.18 7.19
CA ALA A 100 18.72 -10.61 5.84
C ALA A 100 17.50 -9.68 5.69
N ALA A 101 16.37 -10.03 6.30
CA ALA A 101 15.17 -9.21 6.30
C ALA A 101 15.34 -7.94 7.17
N ALA A 102 16.08 -8.05 8.29
CA ALA A 102 16.46 -6.90 9.11
C ALA A 102 17.33 -5.92 8.31
N LYS A 103 18.36 -6.40 7.59
CA LYS A 103 19.23 -5.59 6.73
C LYS A 103 18.44 -4.87 5.63
N ALA A 104 17.56 -5.58 4.92
CA ALA A 104 16.74 -5.00 3.84
C ALA A 104 15.81 -3.88 4.34
N ARG A 105 15.20 -4.07 5.52
CA ARG A 105 14.31 -3.06 6.13
C ARG A 105 15.06 -1.80 6.55
N VAL A 106 16.22 -1.95 7.20
CA VAL A 106 17.09 -0.83 7.59
C VAL A 106 17.55 -0.05 6.35
N TYR A 107 17.97 -0.75 5.29
CA TYR A 107 18.40 -0.12 4.03
C TYR A 107 17.29 0.70 3.37
N ASN A 108 16.08 0.15 3.27
CA ASN A 108 14.93 0.84 2.71
C ASN A 108 14.55 2.09 3.53
N TYR A 109 14.64 2.00 4.86
CA TYR A 109 14.43 3.14 5.76
C TYR A 109 15.48 4.24 5.54
N MET A 110 16.77 3.90 5.49
CA MET A 110 17.84 4.89 5.22
C MET A 110 17.71 5.54 3.84
N LYS A 111 17.32 4.76 2.82
CA LYS A 111 17.06 5.27 1.47
C LYS A 111 15.90 6.26 1.45
N ALA A 112 14.82 5.99 2.18
CA ALA A 112 13.70 6.91 2.35
C ALA A 112 14.10 8.21 3.07
N MET A 113 14.85 8.11 4.17
CA MET A 113 15.34 9.27 4.93
C MET A 113 16.29 10.15 4.11
N ARG A 114 17.15 9.53 3.29
CA ARG A 114 18.07 10.26 2.40
C ARG A 114 17.32 10.99 1.26
N LYS A 115 16.23 10.41 0.77
CA LYS A 115 15.35 11.06 -0.21
C LYS A 115 14.65 12.28 0.38
N MET A 116 14.14 12.18 1.61
CA MET A 116 13.49 13.31 2.30
C MET A 116 14.45 14.48 2.55
N ARG A 117 15.69 14.20 2.99
CA ARG A 117 16.72 15.23 3.21
C ARG A 117 17.23 15.94 1.95
N LYS A 118 17.02 15.36 0.76
CA LYS A 118 17.41 15.99 -0.52
C LYS A 118 16.29 16.85 -1.14
N SER A 119 15.09 16.80 -0.57
CA SER A 119 13.91 17.51 -1.04
C SER A 119 13.46 18.63 -0.08
N ALA A 120 14.27 18.92 0.94
CA ALA A 120 14.15 20.04 1.86
C ALA A 120 15.31 21.00 1.63
#